data_AF-A0A955LNQ5-F1
#
_entry.id   AF-A0A955LNQ5-F1
#
_cell.length_a   1.000
_cell.length_b   1.000
_cell.length_c   1.000
_cell.angle_alpha   90.00
_cell.angle_beta   90.00
_cell.angle_gamma   90.00
#
_symmetry.space_group_name_H-M   'P 1'
#
loop_
_entity.id
_entity.type
_entity.pdbx_description
1 polymer ?
#
loop_
_entity_poly.entity_id
_entity_poly.type
_entity_poly.pdbx_seq_one_letter_code
_entity_poly.pdbx_strand_id
1 'polypeptide(L)' 'MKSENQQELRNLSRTAYRSGILPIFLGLAIVFIGIRNQDVFDGAVGLFVFIVGYAFVKISSKLKAVIIKENV' A
#
# COMPACT_ATOMS: atom_id res chain seq x y z
N MET A 1 13.87 3.75 -21.08
CA MET A 1 12.67 2.91 -21.39
C MET A 1 11.82 3.47 -22.54
N LYS A 2 10.99 2.64 -23.21
CA LYS A 2 9.91 3.12 -24.11
C LYS A 2 8.91 4.00 -23.33
N SER A 3 8.34 5.03 -23.97
CA SER A 3 7.40 5.98 -23.36
C SER A 3 6.14 5.30 -22.81
N GLU A 4 5.60 4.31 -23.53
CA GLU A 4 4.46 3.51 -23.13
C GLU A 4 4.73 2.78 -21.79
N ASN A 5 5.88 2.12 -21.68
CA ASN A 5 6.25 1.41 -20.44
C ASN A 5 6.38 2.37 -19.25
N GLN A 6 6.88 3.59 -19.48
CA GLN A 6 6.96 4.60 -18.41
C GLN A 6 5.57 5.04 -17.97
N GLN A 7 4.63 5.23 -18.91
CA GLN A 7 3.26 5.61 -18.60
C GLN A 7 2.54 4.50 -17.81
N GLU A 8 2.69 3.23 -18.22
CA GLU A 8 2.16 2.08 -17.50
C GLU A 8 2.70 1.99 -16.07
N LEU A 9 4.01 2.20 -15.88
CA LEU A 9 4.62 2.22 -14.55
C LEU A 9 4.12 3.39 -13.68
N ARG A 10 3.85 4.56 -14.26
CA ARG A 10 3.22 5.68 -13.54
C ARG A 10 1.81 5.34 -13.11
N ASN A 11 1.02 4.71 -13.99
CA ASN A 11 -0.32 4.24 -13.69
C ASN A 11 -0.30 3.20 -12.57
N LEU A 12 0.56 2.18 -12.69
CA LEU A 12 0.74 1.14 -11.67
C LEU A 12 1.15 1.73 -10.32
N SER A 13 2.08 2.68 -10.31
CA SER A 13 2.46 3.40 -9.09
C SER A 13 1.28 4.12 -8.44
N ARG A 14 0.44 4.81 -9.22
CA ARG A 14 -0.74 5.52 -8.68
C ARG A 14 -1.78 4.53 -8.15
N THR A 15 -2.03 3.45 -8.88
CA THR A 15 -2.96 2.39 -8.47
C THR A 15 -2.46 1.75 -7.18
N ALA A 16 -1.19 1.34 -7.10
CA ALA A 16 -0.60 0.77 -5.89
C ALA A 16 -0.71 1.72 -4.69
N TYR A 17 -0.47 3.02 -4.86
CA TYR A 17 -0.65 3.99 -3.77
C TYR A 17 -2.11 4.06 -3.29
N ARG A 18 -3.06 4.18 -4.22
CA ARG A 18 -4.49 4.27 -3.90
C ARG A 18 -5.03 2.98 -3.27
N SER A 19 -4.61 1.83 -3.78
CA SER A 19 -4.94 0.52 -3.25
C SER A 19 -4.28 0.25 -1.90
N GLY A 20 -3.15 0.88 -1.60
CA GLY A 20 -2.43 0.70 -0.33
C GLY A 20 -2.85 1.63 0.79
N ILE A 21 -3.18 2.89 0.47
CA ILE A 21 -3.44 3.93 1.49
C ILE A 21 -4.69 3.64 2.31
N LEU A 22 -5.77 3.16 1.69
CA LEU A 22 -7.04 2.90 2.36
C LEU A 22 -6.95 1.66 3.30
N PRO A 23 -6.36 0.53 2.89
CA PRO A 23 -6.12 -0.59 3.79
C PRO A 23 -5.24 -0.28 5.00
N ILE A 24 -4.29 0.65 4.91
CA ILE A 24 -3.50 1.07 6.09
C ILE A 24 -4.43 1.61 7.19
N PHE A 25 -5.33 2.53 6.83
CA PHE A 25 -6.26 3.12 7.79
C PHE A 25 -7.30 2.11 8.29
N LEU A 26 -7.84 1.28 7.41
CA LEU A 26 -8.79 0.23 7.79
C LEU A 26 -8.15 -0.81 8.70
N GLY A 27 -6.94 -1.27 8.37
CA GLY A 27 -6.20 -2.23 9.19
C GLY A 27 -5.94 -1.70 10.58
N LEU A 28 -5.50 -0.44 10.71
CA LEU A 28 -5.36 0.22 12.02
C LEU A 28 -6.68 0.27 12.79
N ALA A 29 -7.78 0.66 12.14
CA ALA A 29 -9.09 0.70 12.77
C ALA A 29 -9.51 -0.67 13.31
N ILE A 30 -9.33 -1.73 12.52
CA ILE A 30 -9.65 -3.11 12.92
C ILE A 30 -8.77 -3.55 14.10
N VAL A 31 -7.47 -3.21 14.10
CA VAL A 31 -6.58 -3.49 15.25
C VAL A 31 -7.11 -2.85 16.53
N PHE A 32 -7.51 -1.57 16.48
CA PHE A 32 -8.08 -0.90 17.66
C PHE A 32 -9.39 -1.54 18.13
N ILE A 33 -10.24 -1.98 17.20
CA ILE A 33 -11.49 -2.67 17.51
C ILE A 33 -11.20 -4.02 18.18
N GLY A 34 -10.28 -4.82 17.61
CA GLY A 34 -9.88 -6.11 18.18
C GLY A 34 -9.31 -5.96 19.60
N ILE A 35 -8.44 -4.97 19.83
CA ILE A 35 -7.92 -4.67 21.17
C ILE A 35 -9.05 -4.29 22.14
N ARG A 36 -10.00 -3.44 21.71
CA ARG A 36 -11.13 -3.02 22.54
C ARG A 36 -12.04 -4.19 22.91
N ASN A 37 -12.27 -5.11 21.98
CA ASN A 37 -13.14 -6.26 22.17
C ASN A 37 -12.42 -7.47 22.81
N GLN A 38 -11.12 -7.35 23.08
CA GLN A 38 -10.25 -8.47 23.49
C GLN A 38 -10.26 -9.63 22.49
N ASP A 39 -10.58 -9.35 21.22
CA ASP A 39 -10.57 -10.33 20.12
C ASP A 39 -9.23 -10.27 19.39
N VAL A 40 -8.41 -11.27 19.66
CA VAL A 40 -7.07 -11.41 19.08
C VAL A 40 -7.12 -11.75 17.59
N PHE A 41 -8.18 -12.42 17.13
CA PHE A 41 -8.34 -12.79 15.72
C PHE A 41 -8.58 -11.54 14.87
N ASP A 42 -9.53 -10.69 15.28
CA ASP A 42 -9.79 -9.41 14.60
C ASP A 42 -8.54 -8.52 14.62
N GLY A 43 -7.84 -8.46 15.77
CA GLY A 43 -6.56 -7.75 15.87
C GLY A 43 -5.52 -8.24 14.86
N ALA A 44 -5.36 -9.56 14.70
CA ALA A 44 -4.43 -10.15 13.75
C ALA A 44 -4.85 -9.88 12.29
N VAL A 45 -6.14 -9.95 11.97
CA VAL A 45 -6.67 -9.61 10.63
C VAL A 45 -6.42 -8.15 10.31
N GLY A 46 -6.68 -7.23 11.24
CA GLY A 46 -6.41 -5.81 11.07
C GLY A 46 -4.93 -5.53 10.80
N LEU A 47 -4.04 -6.22 11.54
CA LEU A 47 -2.60 -6.09 11.39
C LEU A 47 -2.12 -6.63 10.03
N PHE A 48 -2.70 -7.74 9.55
CA PHE A 48 -2.45 -8.26 8.20
C PHE A 48 -2.87 -7.25 7.13
N VAL A 49 -4.08 -6.69 7.22
CA VAL A 49 -4.61 -5.68 6.28
C VAL A 49 -3.72 -4.44 6.25
N PHE A 50 -3.25 -3.98 7.42
CA PHE A 50 -2.31 -2.88 7.53
C PHE A 50 -0.99 -3.17 6.80
N ILE A 51 -0.38 -4.34 7.05
CA ILE A 51 0.89 -4.74 6.43
C ILE A 51 0.78 -4.77 4.90
N VAL A 52 -0.31 -5.37 4.39
CA VAL A 52 -0.56 -5.45 2.94
C VAL A 52 -0.70 -4.04 2.36
N GLY A 53 -1.49 -3.16 2.99
CA GLY A 53 -1.62 -1.77 2.57
C GLY A 53 -0.27 -1.03 2.54
N TYR A 54 0.53 -1.18 3.59
CA TYR A 54 1.87 -0.61 3.68
C TYR A 54 2.80 -1.12 2.58
N ALA A 55 2.74 -2.42 2.26
CA ALA A 55 3.51 -2.99 1.16
C ALA A 55 3.16 -2.35 -0.18
N PHE A 56 1.88 -2.14 -0.47
CA PHE A 56 1.41 -1.45 -1.69
C PHE A 56 1.92 -0.01 -1.80
N VAL A 57 1.87 0.76 -0.70
CA VAL A 57 2.43 2.12 -0.66
C VAL A 57 3.95 2.10 -0.88
N LYS A 58 4.66 1.13 -0.29
CA LYS A 58 6.11 0.97 -0.45
C LYS A 58 6.48 0.60 -1.89
N ILE A 59 5.70 -0.27 -2.53
CA ILE A 59 5.84 -0.61 -3.96
C ILE A 59 5.66 0.64 -4.81
N SER A 60 4.60 1.42 -4.59
CA SER A 60 4.38 2.68 -5.30
C SER A 60 5.59 3.62 -5.18
N SER A 61 6.13 3.79 -3.97
CA SER A 61 7.31 4.63 -3.74
C SER A 61 8.54 4.13 -4.51
N LYS A 62 8.78 2.82 -4.53
CA LYS A 62 9.88 2.22 -5.30
C LYS A 62 9.69 2.42 -6.81
N LEU A 63 8.48 2.25 -7.32
CA LEU A 63 8.16 2.47 -8.73
C LEU A 63 8.41 3.94 -9.13
N LYS A 64 7.99 4.91 -8.30
CA LYS A 64 8.30 6.33 -8.53
C LYS A 64 9.80 6.59 -8.59
N ALA A 65 10.58 6.01 -7.67
CA ALA A 65 12.03 6.18 -7.65
C ALA A 65 12.69 5.64 -8.93
N VAL A 66 12.25 4.47 -9.43
CA VAL A 66 12.75 3.92 -10.71
C VAL A 66 12.39 4.83 -11.87
N ILE A 67 11.15 5.30 -11.95
CA ILE A 67 10.69 6.20 -13.03
C ILE A 67 11.48 7.52 -13.02
N ILE A 68 11.77 8.08 -11.83
CA ILE A 68 12.57 9.31 -11.72
C ILE A 68 14.00 9.04 -12.18
N LYS A 69 14.62 7.95 -11.72
CA LYS A 69 15.99 7.57 -12.10
C LYS A 69 16.16 7.35 -13.61
N GLU A 70 15.14 6.81 -14.28
CA GLU A 70 15.15 6.57 -15.74
C GLU A 70 14.82 7.82 -16.57
N ASN A 71 14.39 8.93 -15.96
CA ASN A 71 14.12 10.20 -16.64
C ASN A 71 15.25 11.24 -16.45
N VAL A 72 16.28 10.92 -15.65
CA VAL A 72 17.53 11.68 -15.49
C VAL A 72 18.58 11.04 -16.39
#